data_AF-A0A821RMF0-F1
#
_entry.id   AF-A0A821RMF0-F1
#
_cell.length_a   1.000
_cell.length_b   1.000
_cell.length_c   1.000
_cell.angle_alpha   90.00
_cell.angle_beta   90.00
_cell.angle_gamma   90.00
#
_symmetry.space_group_name_H-M   'P 1'
#
loop_
_entity.id
_entity.type
_entity.pdbx_description
1 polymer ?
#
loop_
_entity_poly.entity_id
_entity_poly.type
_entity_poly.pdbx_seq_one_letter_code
_entity_poly.pdbx_strand_id
1 'polypeptide(L)'
;MQSIFRTSEIKQIENQVWQITLKLTKINDKQLISLKELVHEKTQNVSQWHQLAKLMALLHEFDHAKEIYHVLLSLLPTTESSKMCHIYNELGIICDET
;
A
#
# COMPACT_ATOMS: atom_id res chain seq x y z
N MET A 1 -11.22 -5.52 21.17
CA MET A 1 -9.99 -4.76 21.43
C MET A 1 -9.09 -4.89 20.22
N GLN A 2 -8.76 -3.80 19.54
CA GLN A 2 -7.87 -3.81 18.38
C GLN A 2 -6.53 -3.19 18.81
N SER A 3 -5.55 -4.02 19.14
CA SER A 3 -4.22 -3.58 19.57
C SER A 3 -3.37 -3.32 18.34
N ILE A 4 -2.95 -2.07 18.15
CA ILE A 4 -2.05 -1.68 17.06
C ILE A 4 -0.63 -1.60 17.63
N PHE A 5 0.33 -2.20 16.93
CA PHE A 5 1.75 -2.14 17.28
C PHE A 5 2.53 -1.42 16.18
N ARG A 6 3.47 -0.56 16.57
CA ARG A 6 4.45 0.04 15.66
C ARG A 6 5.80 -0.63 15.85
N THR A 7 6.49 -0.90 14.75
CA THR A 7 7.88 -1.35 14.79
C THR A 7 8.74 -0.21 15.31
N SER A 8 9.38 -0.42 16.47
CA SER A 8 10.27 0.57 17.07
C SER A 8 11.70 0.35 16.64
N GLU A 9 12.12 -0.90 16.53
CA GLU A 9 13.51 -1.25 16.28
C GLU A 9 13.61 -2.63 15.64
N ILE A 10 14.53 -2.78 14.70
CA ILE A 10 14.90 -4.05 14.08
C ILE A 10 16.40 -4.21 14.28
N LYS A 11 16.81 -5.27 14.98
CA LYS A 11 18.21 -5.57 15.32
C LYS A 11 18.54 -6.99 14.90
N GLN A 12 19.65 -7.18 14.20
CA GLN A 12 20.20 -8.52 14.01
C GLN A 12 20.92 -8.94 15.28
N ILE A 13 20.57 -10.10 15.84
CA ILE A 13 21.16 -10.62 17.07
C ILE A 13 22.11 -11.80 16.81
N GLU A 14 21.84 -12.58 15.77
CA GLU A 14 22.71 -13.67 15.31
C GLU A 14 22.62 -13.82 13.78
N ASN A 15 23.42 -14.71 13.20
CA ASN A 15 23.39 -14.96 11.77
C ASN A 15 21.97 -15.43 11.36
N GLN A 16 21.31 -14.66 10.49
CA GLN A 16 19.93 -14.89 10.05
C GLN A 16 18.84 -14.76 11.14
N VAL A 17 19.17 -14.31 12.35
CA VAL A 17 18.18 -14.09 13.42
C VAL A 17 18.00 -12.60 13.71
N TRP A 18 16.76 -12.14 13.62
CA TRP A 18 16.38 -10.74 13.80
C TRP A 18 15.43 -10.57 14.97
N GLN A 19 15.74 -9.64 15.86
CA GLN A 19 14.86 -9.17 16.92
C GLN A 19 14.11 -7.94 16.45
N ILE A 20 12.79 -7.98 16.53
CA ILE A 20 11.90 -6.87 16.19
C ILE A 20 11.19 -6.41 17.46
N THR A 21 11.47 -5.19 17.91
CA THR A 21 10.83 -4.59 19.08
C THR A 21 9.56 -3.86 18.63
N LEU A 22 8.41 -4.33 19.13
CA LEU A 22 7.10 -3.74 18.86
C LEU A 22 6.64 -2.87 20.02
N LYS A 23 6.13 -1.67 19.71
CA LYS A 23 5.56 -0.75 20.69
C LYS A 23 4.05 -0.69 20.55
N LEU A 24 3.34 -0.95 21.64
CA LEU A 24 1.89 -0.80 21.69
C LEU A 24 1.53 0.66 21.43
N THR A 25 0.67 0.88 20.44
CA THR A 25 0.19 2.20 20.02
C THR A 25 -1.22 2.41 20.55
N LYS A 26 -1.49 3.60 21.09
CA LYS A 26 -2.83 3.95 21.56
C LYS A 26 -3.76 4.05 20.35
N ILE A 27 -4.98 3.55 20.48
CA ILE A 27 -6.01 3.65 19.42
C ILE A 27 -6.27 5.11 19.00
N ASN A 28 -6.10 6.07 19.92
CA ASN A 28 -6.29 7.50 19.66
C ASN A 28 -4.97 8.24 19.34
N ASP A 29 -4.01 7.54 18.73
CA ASP A 29 -2.76 8.14 18.27
C ASP A 29 -3.06 9.11 17.12
N LYS A 30 -2.85 10.40 17.38
CA LYS A 30 -3.16 11.48 16.42
C LYS A 30 -2.44 11.30 15.08
N GLN A 31 -1.19 10.82 15.09
CA GLN A 31 -0.46 10.59 13.84
C GLN A 31 -1.11 9.46 13.03
N LEU A 32 -1.61 8.42 13.69
CA LEU A 32 -2.27 7.30 13.02
C LEU A 32 -3.62 7.72 12.42
N ILE A 33 -4.35 8.59 13.11
CA ILE A 33 -5.58 9.20 12.61
C ILE A 33 -5.28 10.07 11.39
N SER A 34 -4.33 11.00 11.49
CA SER A 34 -3.97 11.87 10.36
C SER A 34 -3.42 11.10 9.16
N LEU A 35 -2.63 10.03 9.40
CA LEU A 35 -2.16 9.16 8.32
C LEU A 35 -3.33 8.45 7.64
N LYS A 36 -4.28 7.92 8.41
CA LYS A 36 -5.48 7.27 7.87
C LYS A 36 -6.30 8.24 7.02
N GLU A 37 -6.50 9.45 7.50
CA GLU A 37 -7.22 10.51 6.77
C GLU A 37 -6.51 10.88 5.47
N LEU A 38 -5.19 11.09 5.52
CA LEU A 38 -4.38 11.43 4.34
C LEU A 38 -4.41 10.29 3.30
N VAL A 39 -4.21 9.04 3.73
CA VAL A 39 -4.29 7.87 2.83
C VAL A 39 -5.68 7.79 2.20
N HIS A 40 -6.72 8.01 3.00
CA HIS A 40 -8.09 8.00 2.50
C HIS A 40 -8.33 9.12 1.48
N GLU A 41 -7.96 10.37 1.77
CA GLU A 41 -8.09 11.50 0.85
C GLU A 41 -7.38 11.23 -0.49
N LYS A 42 -6.15 10.70 -0.45
CA LYS A 42 -5.36 10.42 -1.66
C LYS A 42 -5.90 9.24 -2.49
N THR A 43 -6.68 8.35 -1.87
CA THR A 43 -7.16 7.10 -2.49
C THR A 43 -8.69 6.99 -2.60
N GLN A 44 -9.43 8.00 -2.17
CA GLN A 44 -10.90 8.00 -1.98
C GLN A 44 -11.73 7.61 -3.22
N ASN A 45 -11.15 7.71 -4.42
CA ASN A 45 -11.85 7.50 -5.69
C ASN A 45 -11.53 6.17 -6.40
N VAL A 46 -10.77 5.27 -5.76
CA VAL A 46 -10.38 3.99 -6.38
C VAL A 46 -10.92 2.80 -5.59
N SER A 47 -11.22 1.69 -6.27
CA SER A 47 -11.67 0.46 -5.62
C SER A 47 -10.62 -0.05 -4.62
N GLN A 48 -11.03 -0.74 -3.55
CA GLN A 48 -10.18 -1.15 -2.41
C GLN A 48 -8.73 -1.50 -2.78
N TRP A 49 -8.49 -2.52 -3.60
CA TRP A 49 -7.13 -2.93 -3.96
C TRP A 49 -6.39 -1.93 -4.86
N HIS A 50 -7.10 -1.13 -5.64
CA HIS A 50 -6.49 -0.02 -6.38
C HIS A 50 -6.00 1.09 -5.45
N GLN A 51 -6.64 1.28 -4.28
CA GLN A 51 -6.16 2.23 -3.28
C GLN A 51 -4.77 1.84 -2.78
N LEU A 52 -4.54 0.53 -2.60
CA LEU A 52 -3.24 0.02 -2.18
C LEU A 52 -2.16 0.24 -3.24
N ALA A 53 -2.43 -0.11 -4.51
CA ALA A 53 -1.49 0.09 -5.60
C ALA A 53 -1.16 1.58 -5.80
N LYS A 54 -2.17 2.44 -5.75
CA LYS A 54 -2.00 3.90 -5.82
C LYS A 54 -1.20 4.45 -4.64
N LEU A 55 -1.41 3.92 -3.44
CA LEU A 55 -0.63 4.31 -2.26
C LEU A 55 0.85 3.95 -2.43
N MET A 56 1.16 2.76 -2.96
CA MET A 56 2.55 2.36 -3.25
C MET A 56 3.19 3.32 -4.27
N ALA A 57 2.47 3.66 -5.35
CA ALA A 57 2.96 4.63 -6.33
C ALA A 57 3.22 6.02 -5.71
N LEU A 58 2.32 6.52 -4.84
CA LEU A 58 2.50 7.78 -4.11
C LEU A 58 3.70 7.78 -3.15
N LEU A 59 4.13 6.61 -2.70
CA LEU A 59 5.31 6.44 -1.85
C LEU A 59 6.59 6.17 -2.67
N HIS A 60 6.52 6.25 -4.01
CA HIS A 60 7.59 5.89 -4.94
C HIS A 60 8.03 4.41 -4.85
N GLU A 61 7.19 3.55 -4.29
CA GLU A 61 7.37 2.09 -4.24
C GLU A 61 6.83 1.47 -5.54
N PHE A 62 7.43 1.85 -6.68
CA PHE A 62 6.88 1.56 -8.01
C PHE A 62 6.82 0.07 -8.35
N ASP A 63 7.80 -0.72 -7.93
CA ASP A 63 7.81 -2.17 -8.19
C ASP A 63 6.62 -2.84 -7.52
N HIS A 64 6.39 -2.55 -6.23
CA HIS A 64 5.23 -3.04 -5.49
C HIS A 64 3.91 -2.55 -6.10
N ALA A 65 3.85 -1.29 -6.57
CA ALA A 65 2.67 -0.78 -7.25
C ALA A 65 2.35 -1.57 -8.53
N LYS A 66 3.37 -1.83 -9.37
CA LYS A 66 3.25 -2.64 -10.61
C LYS A 66 2.77 -4.06 -10.30
N GLU A 67 3.36 -4.71 -9.30
CA GLU A 67 2.96 -6.06 -8.88
C GLU A 67 1.47 -6.14 -8.51
N ILE A 68 0.99 -5.20 -7.69
CA ILE A 68 -0.43 -5.18 -7.27
C ILE A 68 -1.34 -4.95 -8.48
N TYR A 69 -0.99 -4.03 -9.38
CA TYR A 69 -1.77 -3.78 -10.59
C TYR A 69 -1.82 -4.99 -11.54
N HIS A 70 -0.72 -5.73 -11.67
CA HIS A 70 -0.69 -6.98 -12.45
C HIS A 70 -1.57 -8.07 -11.82
N VAL A 71 -1.54 -8.23 -10.49
CA VAL A 71 -2.44 -9.14 -9.79
C VAL A 71 -3.89 -8.73 -10.01
N LEU A 72 -4.20 -7.42 -9.92
CA LEU A 72 -5.56 -6.94 -10.18
C LEU A 72 -6.02 -7.27 -11.59
N LEU A 73 -5.19 -7.03 -12.61
CA LEU A 73 -5.50 -7.40 -14.00
C LEU A 73 -5.79 -8.90 -14.14
N SER A 74 -5.02 -9.76 -13.45
CA SER A 74 -5.23 -11.22 -13.50
C SER A 74 -6.54 -11.69 -12.86
N LEU A 75 -7.07 -10.91 -11.90
CA LEU A 75 -8.31 -11.21 -11.18
C LEU A 75 -9.54 -10.59 -11.85
N LEU A 76 -9.36 -9.65 -12.77
CA LEU A 76 -10.45 -8.97 -13.46
C LEU A 76 -11.01 -9.85 -14.60
N PRO A 77 -12.33 -10.07 -14.67
CA PRO A 77 -12.93 -10.68 -15.84
C PRO A 77 -12.80 -9.76 -17.06
N THR A 78 -12.67 -10.36 -18.25
CA THR A 78 -12.46 -9.63 -19.52
C THR A 78 -13.61 -8.70 -19.90
N THR A 79 -14.77 -8.83 -19.25
CA THR A 79 -15.94 -7.96 -19.40
C THR A 79 -15.78 -6.60 -18.72
N GLU A 80 -14.82 -6.45 -17.80
CA GLU A 80 -14.59 -5.22 -17.02
C GLU A 80 -13.57 -4.29 -17.68
N SER A 81 -13.76 -4.03 -18.99
CA SER A 81 -12.82 -3.28 -19.83
C SER A 81 -12.50 -1.87 -19.30
N SER A 82 -13.47 -1.19 -18.70
CA SER A 82 -13.28 0.13 -18.09
C SER A 82 -12.26 0.09 -16.94
N LYS A 83 -12.33 -0.93 -16.08
CA LYS A 83 -11.38 -1.09 -14.98
C LYS A 83 -10.00 -1.51 -15.49
N MET A 84 -9.94 -2.38 -16.50
CA MET A 84 -8.67 -2.73 -17.15
C MET A 84 -7.98 -1.49 -17.76
N CYS A 85 -8.75 -0.65 -18.46
CA CYS A 85 -8.25 0.60 -19.03
C CYS A 85 -7.65 1.51 -17.94
N HIS A 86 -8.35 1.67 -16.81
CA HIS A 86 -7.83 2.43 -15.68
C HIS A 86 -6.51 1.83 -15.16
N ILE A 87 -6.43 0.50 -14.98
CA ILE A 87 -5.19 -0.13 -14.49
C ILE A 87 -4.04 0.07 -15.48
N TYR A 88 -4.27 -0.09 -16.79
CA TYR A 88 -3.24 0.14 -17.79
C TYR A 88 -2.78 1.59 -17.85
N ASN A 89 -3.69 2.55 -17.65
CA ASN A 89 -3.33 3.96 -17.56
C ASN A 89 -2.40 4.24 -16.36
N GLU A 90 -2.72 3.72 -15.18
CA GLU A 90 -1.87 3.86 -14.00
C GLU A 90 -0.49 3.20 -14.19
N LEU A 91 -0.46 2.01 -14.80
CA LEU A 91 0.80 1.35 -15.15
C LEU A 91 1.65 2.18 -16.12
N GLY A 92 1.03 2.85 -17.09
CA GLY A 92 1.71 3.77 -18.00
C GLY A 92 2.35 4.94 -17.26
N ILE A 93 1.59 5.61 -16.39
CA ILE A 93 2.10 6.71 -15.55
C ILE A 93 3.30 6.26 -14.73
N ILE A 94 3.21 5.10 -14.08
CA ILE A 94 4.31 4.58 -13.25
C ILE A 94 5.55 4.28 -14.11
N CYS A 95 5.38 3.73 -15.31
CA CYS A 95 6.50 3.45 -16.21
C CYS A 95 7.18 4.71 -16.74
N ASP A 96 6.47 5.82 -16.89
CA ASP A 96 7.05 7.11 -17.28
C ASP A 96 7.86 7.77 -16.15
N GLU A 97 7.59 7.41 -14.89
CA GLU A 97 8.31 7.90 -13.70
C GLU A 97 9.54 7.06 -13.31
N THR A 98 9.74 5.88 -13.93
CA THR A 98 10.87 4.95 -13.67
C THR A 98 11.90 4.96 -14.79
#